data_AF-A0A841EG98-F1
#
_entry.id   AF-A0A841EG98-F1
#
_cell.length_a   1.000
_cell.length_b   1.000
_cell.length_c   1.000
_cell.angle_alpha   90.00
_cell.angle_beta   90.00
_cell.angle_gamma   90.00
#
_symmetry.space_group_name_H-M   'P 1'
#
loop_
_entity.id
_entity.type
_entity.pdbx_description
1 polymer ?
#
loop_
_entity_poly.entity_id
_entity_poly.type
_entity_poly.pdbx_seq_one_letter_code
_entity_poly.pdbx_strand_id
1 'polypeptide(L)' 'MQRWEYAVEETEFGLSQGRLDSLGRSGWELVSEVVLPEELSRRTARIRAVLKRAID' A
#
# COMPACT_ATOMS: atom_id res chain seq x y z
N MET A 1 -16.42 2.56 -21.02
CA MET A 1 -15.71 3.31 -19.95
C MET A 1 -15.08 2.30 -19.03
N GLN A 2 -13.78 2.40 -18.77
CA GLN A 2 -13.09 1.49 -17.84
C GLN A 2 -13.41 1.93 -16.41
N ARG A 3 -13.83 0.99 -15.56
CA ARG A 3 -14.09 1.24 -14.14
C ARG A 3 -12.87 0.83 -13.32
N TRP A 4 -12.64 1.54 -12.22
CA TRP A 4 -11.49 1.33 -11.34
C TRP A 4 -11.96 1.11 -9.91
N GLU A 5 -11.34 0.15 -9.23
CA GLU A 5 -11.47 -0.07 -7.80
C GLU A 5 -10.19 0.36 -7.09
N TYR A 6 -10.29 0.89 -5.87
CA TYR A 6 -9.17 1.37 -5.07
C TYR A 6 -9.12 0.69 -3.70
N ALA A 7 -7.92 0.44 -3.19
CA ALA A 7 -7.67 -0.14 -1.87
C ALA A 7 -6.56 0.63 -1.14
N VAL A 8 -6.59 0.59 0.19
CA VAL A 8 -5.59 1.23 1.06
C VAL A 8 -5.05 0.20 2.03
N GLU A 9 -3.73 0.11 2.13
CA GLU A 9 -3.03 -0.80 3.04
C GLU A 9 -2.05 -0.04 3.92
N GLU A 10 -1.84 -0.48 5.17
CA GLU A 10 -0.88 0.10 6.10
C GLU A 10 0.07 -0.96 6.66
N THR A 11 1.38 -0.70 6.65
CA THR A 11 2.42 -1.63 7.15
C THR A 11 3.48 -0.92 7.99
N GLU A 12 3.98 -1.58 9.02
CA GLU A 12 5.05 -1.07 9.91
C GLU A 12 6.47 -1.31 9.37
N PHE A 13 6.61 -2.14 8.34
CA PHE A 13 7.92 -2.59 7.82
C PHE A 13 8.27 -2.01 6.44
N GLY A 14 7.37 -1.22 5.88
CA GLY A 14 7.47 -0.73 4.51
C GLY A 14 7.51 -1.81 3.44
N LEU A 15 7.58 -1.37 2.18
CA LEU A 15 7.46 -2.26 1.01
C LEU A 15 8.73 -3.12 0.75
N SER A 16 9.84 -2.80 1.43
CA SER A 16 11.20 -3.24 1.07
C SER A 16 11.57 -4.68 1.48
N GLN A 17 10.72 -5.40 2.21
CA GLN A 17 10.94 -6.80 2.58
C GLN A 17 10.40 -7.82 1.57
N GLY A 18 10.25 -7.47 0.29
CA GLY A 18 9.81 -8.44 -0.72
C GLY A 18 8.48 -9.10 -0.32
N ARG A 19 7.60 -8.30 0.30
CA ARG A 19 6.28 -8.74 0.71
C ARG A 19 5.16 -8.14 -0.15
N LEU A 20 5.50 -7.31 -1.15
CA LEU A 20 4.53 -6.60 -2.02
C LEU A 20 4.58 -7.00 -3.49
N ASP A 21 5.69 -7.56 -3.94
CA ASP A 21 5.67 -8.65 -4.91
C ASP A 21 4.73 -9.81 -4.47
N SER A 22 4.47 -9.98 -3.16
CA SER A 22 3.48 -10.95 -2.62
C SER A 22 2.16 -10.38 -2.03
N LEU A 23 2.04 -9.07 -1.80
CA LEU A 23 0.78 -8.36 -1.44
C LEU A 23 0.16 -7.61 -2.62
N GLY A 24 0.77 -7.66 -3.80
CA GLY A 24 0.02 -7.55 -5.04
C GLY A 24 -0.96 -8.72 -5.09
N ARG A 25 -2.15 -8.55 -4.52
CA ARG A 25 -3.30 -9.35 -4.95
C ARG A 25 -3.29 -9.27 -6.47
N SER A 26 -3.18 -10.40 -7.14
CA SER A 26 -3.12 -10.47 -8.61
C SER A 26 -4.13 -9.49 -9.23
N GLY A 27 -3.64 -8.54 -10.02
CA GLY A 27 -4.45 -7.51 -10.68
C GLY A 27 -4.47 -6.11 -10.03
N TRP A 28 -3.79 -5.88 -8.90
CA TRP A 28 -3.69 -4.55 -8.27
C TRP A 28 -2.34 -3.84 -8.55
N GLU A 29 -2.40 -2.56 -8.89
CA GLU A 29 -1.28 -1.66 -9.20
C GLU A 29 -1.09 -0.63 -8.08
N LEU A 30 0.15 -0.38 -7.67
CA LEU A 30 0.49 0.68 -6.71
C LEU A 30 0.31 2.07 -7.34
N VAL A 31 -0.41 2.95 -6.63
CA VAL A 31 -0.69 4.34 -7.04
C VAL A 31 0.15 5.31 -6.24
N SER A 32 0.21 5.13 -4.92
CA SER A 32 0.90 6.05 -4.01
C SER A 32 1.33 5.33 -2.75
N GLU A 33 2.42 5.81 -2.15
CA GLU A 33 2.95 5.35 -0.89
C GLU A 33 3.36 6.59 -0.08
N VAL A 34 2.93 6.65 1.18
CA VAL A 34 3.32 7.71 2.11
C VAL A 34 3.76 7.12 3.44
N VAL A 35 4.89 7.62 3.94
CA VAL A 35 5.30 7.35 5.32
C VAL A 35 4.44 8.21 6.24
N LEU A 36 3.68 7.56 7.11
CA LEU A 36 2.88 8.21 8.12
C LEU A 36 3.81 8.64 9.26
N PRO A 37 3.85 9.93 9.63
CA PRO A 37 4.59 10.36 10.80
C PRO A 37 4.00 9.69 12.05
N GLU A 38 4.85 9.03 12.85
CA GLU A 38 4.43 8.49 14.14
C GLU A 38 4.16 9.62 15.13
N GLU A 39 3.16 9.44 15.99
CA GLU A 39 3.07 10.16 17.26
C GLU A 39 4.20 9.68 18.19
N LEU A 40 5.40 10.24 17.98
CA LEU A 40 6.56 10.43 18.89
C LEU A 40 7.04 9.31 19.83
N SER A 41 6.44 8.12 19.87
CA SER A 41 6.63 7.22 21.02
C SER A 41 7.09 5.78 20.75
N ARG A 42 6.96 5.16 19.56
CA ARG A 42 7.36 3.73 19.40
C ARG A 42 7.87 3.28 18.02
N ARG A 43 9.14 3.61 17.73
CA ARG A 43 10.17 2.75 17.08
C ARG A 43 9.94 2.16 15.68
N THR A 44 8.82 2.36 14.99
CA THR A 44 8.64 1.81 13.62
C THR A 44 7.71 2.69 12.79
N ALA A 45 8.27 3.39 11.80
CA ALA A 45 7.50 4.22 10.87
C ALA A 45 6.43 3.39 10.15
N ARG A 46 5.17 3.85 10.17
CA ARG A 46 4.07 3.21 9.43
C ARG A 46 4.04 3.76 8.01
N ILE A 47 3.73 2.90 7.06
CA ILE A 47 3.60 3.25 5.64
C ILE A 47 2.17 2.98 5.22
N ARG A 48 1.57 3.92 4.50
CA ARG A 48 0.28 3.76 3.84
C ARG A 48 0.46 3.66 2.33
N ALA A 49 0.00 2.57 1.73
CA ALA A 49 -0.02 2.34 0.29
C ALA A 49 -1.46 2.45 -0.25
N VAL A 50 -1.60 3.05 -1.42
CA VAL A 50 -2.85 3.12 -2.19
C VAL A 50 -2.68 2.29 -3.45
N LEU A 51 -3.61 1.37 -3.68
CA LEU A 51 -3.62 0.45 -4.81
C LEU A 51 -4.86 0.69 -5.67
N LYS A 52 -4.77 0.38 -6.96
CA LYS A 52 -5.92 0.37 -7.89
C LYS A 52 -5.97 -0.90 -8.71
N ARG A 53 -7.16 -1.30 -9.19
CA ARG A 53 -7.30 -2.30 -10.25
C ARG A 53 -8.39 -1.93 -11.24
N ALA A 54 -8.23 -2.37 -12.48
CA ALA A 54 -9.32 -2.29 -13.45
C ALA A 54 -10.41 -3.33 -13.10
N ILE A 55 -11.66 -2.93 -13.26
CA ILE A 55 -12.82 -3.82 -13.15
C ILE A 55 -13.69 -3.67 -14.40
N ASP A 56 -14.27 -4.79 -14.84
CA ASP A 56 -15.22 -4.84 -15.94
C ASP A 56 -16.58 -4.27 -15.51
#